data_AF-A0A7S4WB69-F1
#
_entry.id   AF-A0A7S4WB69-F1
#
_cell.length_a   1.000
_cell.length_b   1.000
_cell.length_c   1.000
_cell.angle_alpha   90.00
_cell.angle_beta   90.00
_cell.angle_gamma   90.00
#
_symmetry.space_group_name_H-M   'P 1'
#
loop_
_entity.id
_entity.type
_entity.pdbx_description
1 polymer ?
#
loop_
_entity_poly.entity_id
_entity_poly.type
_entity_poly.pdbx_seq_one_letter_code
_entity_poly.pdbx_strand_id
1 'polypeptide(L)'
;MHFSPLIDPSRTCIQYWSDFDLENKNNPSSKPAMFAFDGPAYKALSATTCSPSIASYLQNNLRIIDPLYGVLRPLDTIQPYRLEMASKNVLSSKEMMDGDTKLKSLADWWSAVVTSSLSSELEQKENEKILVNLASDEYSSAVTSSSLPEGTQYIKVVFQTGGKVASVHAKRARGLMARYIAEHNVQDVKGLKGFDLEGYSLKEEGKKKGEDVLVFDREKPPPKATAAKKTKAEPAKTAKTTTGAKIKTTGARKKAVSPKKRENDSSEETGTKTRAKRSRK
;
A
#
# COMPACT_ATOMS: atom_id res chain seq x y z
N MET A 1 1.84 18.00 -12.56
CA MET A 1 1.97 17.00 -11.48
C MET A 1 1.39 15.70 -12.02
N HIS A 2 2.18 14.65 -12.19
CA HIS A 2 1.64 13.36 -12.63
C HIS A 2 1.00 12.66 -11.42
N PHE A 3 -0.31 12.79 -11.28
CA PHE A 3 -1.07 11.83 -10.50
C PHE A 3 -1.02 10.51 -11.26
N SER A 4 -0.52 9.46 -10.62
CA SER A 4 -0.85 8.07 -10.99
C SER A 4 -1.67 7.46 -9.86
N PRO A 5 -2.99 7.75 -9.77
CA PRO A 5 -3.86 7.10 -8.83
C PRO A 5 -4.51 5.91 -9.55
N LEU A 6 -4.08 4.69 -9.26
CA LEU A 6 -4.95 3.53 -9.56
C LEU A 6 -6.27 3.59 -8.77
N ILE A 7 -6.23 4.30 -7.65
CA ILE A 7 -7.39 4.62 -6.83
C ILE A 7 -7.68 6.12 -7.01
N ASP A 8 -8.52 6.46 -7.98
CA ASP A 8 -9.22 7.76 -8.04
C ASP A 8 -9.85 8.06 -6.66
N PRO A 9 -9.43 9.14 -5.98
CA PRO A 9 -9.90 9.47 -4.64
C PRO A 9 -11.35 9.99 -4.60
N SER A 10 -11.97 10.26 -5.76
CA SER A 10 -13.40 10.58 -5.85
C SER A 10 -14.29 9.33 -5.79
N ARG A 11 -13.72 8.13 -6.00
CA ARG A 11 -14.43 6.85 -5.99
C ARG A 11 -14.40 6.17 -4.63
N THR A 12 -15.55 5.61 -4.24
CA THR A 12 -15.73 4.78 -3.05
C THR A 12 -15.28 3.34 -3.28
N CYS A 13 -14.99 2.59 -2.20
CA CYS A 13 -14.69 1.16 -2.28
C CYS A 13 -15.81 0.35 -2.95
N ILE A 14 -17.08 0.71 -2.72
CA ILE A 14 -18.24 0.05 -3.34
C ILE A 14 -18.16 0.17 -4.86
N GLN A 15 -17.86 1.35 -5.39
CA GLN A 15 -17.72 1.54 -6.84
C GLN A 15 -16.58 0.71 -7.42
N TYR A 16 -15.46 0.52 -6.71
CA TYR A 16 -14.40 -0.38 -7.19
C TYR A 16 -14.86 -1.84 -7.26
N TRP A 17 -15.62 -2.31 -6.26
CA TRP A 17 -16.19 -3.66 -6.28
C TRP A 17 -17.30 -3.83 -7.32
N SER A 18 -18.10 -2.79 -7.59
CA SER A 18 -19.14 -2.83 -8.65
C SER A 18 -18.55 -2.87 -10.07
N ASP A 19 -17.39 -2.26 -10.28
CA ASP A 19 -16.68 -2.27 -11.57
C ASP A 19 -15.69 -3.45 -11.69
N PHE A 20 -15.61 -4.34 -10.70
CA PHE A 20 -14.66 -5.45 -10.69
C PHE A 20 -15.11 -6.57 -11.64
N ASP A 21 -14.32 -6.81 -12.68
CA ASP A 21 -14.58 -7.83 -13.69
C ASP A 21 -13.87 -9.13 -13.31
N LEU A 22 -14.62 -10.12 -12.82
CA LEU A 22 -14.09 -11.45 -12.44
C LEU A 22 -13.44 -12.20 -13.62
N GLU A 23 -13.86 -11.93 -14.86
CA GLU A 23 -13.27 -12.55 -16.05
C GLU A 23 -12.04 -11.78 -16.56
N ASN A 24 -11.78 -10.58 -16.00
CA ASN A 24 -10.67 -9.68 -16.32
C ASN A 24 -10.52 -9.40 -17.83
N LYS A 25 -11.64 -9.39 -18.57
CA LYS A 25 -11.65 -9.36 -20.04
C LYS A 25 -11.29 -7.99 -20.58
N ASN A 26 -11.67 -6.89 -19.93
CA ASN A 26 -11.48 -5.53 -20.46
C ASN A 26 -11.37 -4.37 -19.43
N ASN A 27 -11.04 -4.59 -18.15
CA ASN A 27 -10.94 -3.46 -17.21
C ASN A 27 -9.74 -2.53 -17.56
N PRO A 28 -9.97 -1.26 -17.99
CA PRO A 28 -8.90 -0.38 -18.44
C PRO A 28 -8.08 0.20 -17.28
N SER A 29 -8.52 0.00 -16.04
CA SER A 29 -7.79 0.41 -14.83
C SER A 29 -6.81 -0.65 -14.34
N SER A 30 -6.83 -1.85 -14.92
CA SER A 30 -5.93 -2.95 -14.57
C SER A 30 -4.46 -2.61 -14.87
N LYS A 31 -3.54 -2.99 -13.97
CA LYS A 31 -2.08 -2.84 -14.17
C LYS A 31 -1.32 -4.01 -13.55
N PRO A 32 -0.06 -4.25 -13.94
CA PRO A 32 0.75 -5.31 -13.32
C PRO A 32 1.06 -4.97 -11.86
N ALA A 33 0.99 -5.96 -10.98
CA ALA A 33 0.99 -5.82 -9.52
C ALA A 33 2.09 -4.88 -8.96
N MET A 34 3.34 -5.01 -9.42
CA MET A 34 4.46 -4.19 -8.93
C MET A 34 4.36 -2.70 -9.26
N PHE A 35 3.56 -2.33 -10.27
CA PHE A 35 3.24 -0.94 -10.64
C PHE A 35 1.89 -0.48 -10.09
N ALA A 36 1.09 -1.40 -9.54
CA ALA A 36 -0.24 -1.13 -9.00
C ALA A 36 -0.21 -0.74 -7.52
N PHE A 37 0.61 -1.41 -6.70
CA PHE A 37 0.70 -1.11 -5.28
C PHE A 37 1.61 0.10 -4.98
N ASP A 38 1.14 1.03 -4.13
CA ASP A 38 1.83 2.30 -3.83
C ASP A 38 2.25 2.43 -2.34
N GLY A 39 2.35 1.31 -1.62
CA GLY A 39 2.79 1.28 -0.22
C GLY A 39 4.29 1.60 -0.03
N PRO A 40 4.76 1.86 1.21
CA PRO A 40 6.18 2.19 1.47
C PRO A 40 7.19 1.15 0.98
N ALA A 41 6.80 -0.13 0.93
CA ALA A 41 7.60 -1.20 0.35
C ALA A 41 7.73 -1.03 -1.17
N TYR A 42 6.61 -0.90 -1.89
CA TYR A 42 6.59 -0.76 -3.35
C TYR A 42 7.25 0.53 -3.84
N LYS A 43 7.06 1.65 -3.10
CA LYS A 43 7.81 2.89 -3.33
C LYS A 43 9.32 2.75 -3.18
N ALA A 44 9.80 1.78 -2.39
CA ALA A 44 11.21 1.50 -2.17
C ALA A 44 11.77 0.46 -3.15
N LEU A 45 10.96 -0.54 -3.52
CA LEU A 45 11.24 -1.43 -4.66
C LEU A 45 11.42 -0.60 -5.93
N SER A 46 10.57 0.43 -6.11
CA SER A 46 10.68 1.45 -7.16
C SER A 46 10.71 0.84 -8.57
N ALA A 47 9.71 -0.02 -8.84
CA ALA A 47 9.56 -0.81 -10.06
C ALA A 47 9.74 -0.02 -11.38
N THR A 48 9.32 1.25 -11.40
CA THR A 48 9.46 2.16 -12.56
C THR A 48 10.91 2.51 -12.92
N THR A 49 11.87 2.18 -12.05
CA THR A 49 13.31 2.39 -12.26
C THR A 49 14.08 1.09 -12.49
N CYS A 50 13.41 -0.07 -12.45
CA CYS A 50 14.03 -1.36 -12.73
C CYS A 50 14.36 -1.49 -14.23
N SER A 51 15.56 -1.99 -14.55
CA SER A 51 15.86 -2.44 -15.91
C SER A 51 15.04 -3.70 -16.26
N PRO A 52 14.93 -4.07 -17.55
CA PRO A 52 14.24 -5.30 -17.95
C PRO A 52 14.78 -6.58 -17.30
N SER A 53 16.09 -6.66 -17.02
CA SER A 53 16.69 -7.81 -16.32
C SER A 53 16.26 -7.88 -14.86
N ILE A 54 16.20 -6.75 -14.16
CA ILE A 54 15.71 -6.67 -12.77
C ILE A 54 14.21 -6.98 -12.70
N ALA A 55 13.42 -6.45 -13.63
CA ALA A 55 11.99 -6.76 -13.71
C ALA A 55 11.74 -8.26 -13.98
N SER A 56 12.54 -8.89 -14.83
CA SER A 56 12.50 -10.34 -15.10
C SER A 56 12.92 -11.16 -13.87
N TYR A 57 14.00 -10.79 -13.19
CA TYR A 57 14.42 -11.44 -11.94
C TYR A 57 13.30 -11.38 -10.90
N LEU A 58 12.71 -10.20 -10.69
CA LEU A 58 11.61 -10.01 -9.75
C LEU A 58 10.41 -10.87 -10.15
N GLN A 59 10.01 -10.88 -11.43
CA GLN A 59 8.90 -11.70 -11.90
C GLN A 59 9.09 -13.19 -11.57
N ASN A 60 10.32 -13.70 -11.66
CA ASN A 60 10.62 -15.10 -11.42
C ASN A 60 10.78 -15.44 -9.93
N ASN A 61 11.25 -14.53 -9.07
CA ASN A 61 11.67 -14.84 -7.71
C ASN A 61 10.96 -14.06 -6.58
N LEU A 62 10.16 -13.02 -6.87
CA LEU A 62 9.34 -12.31 -5.90
C LEU A 62 7.88 -12.80 -5.97
N ARG A 63 7.26 -13.07 -4.82
CA ARG A 63 5.83 -13.32 -4.70
C ARG A 63 5.20 -12.33 -3.73
N ILE A 64 4.03 -11.83 -4.10
CA ILE A 64 3.24 -10.88 -3.32
C ILE A 64 2.03 -11.65 -2.78
N ILE A 65 1.96 -11.83 -1.47
CA ILE A 65 0.76 -12.39 -0.82
C ILE A 65 -0.31 -11.30 -0.83
N ASP A 66 -1.52 -11.67 -1.25
CA ASP A 66 -2.61 -10.73 -1.54
C ASP A 66 -3.94 -11.28 -1.00
N PRO A 67 -4.78 -10.46 -0.31
CA PRO A 67 -6.00 -10.95 0.32
C PRO A 67 -7.15 -11.22 -0.67
N LEU A 68 -7.05 -10.77 -1.93
CA LEU A 68 -8.02 -11.01 -2.99
C LEU A 68 -7.51 -12.04 -4.01
N TYR A 69 -6.22 -11.99 -4.34
CA TYR A 69 -5.59 -12.82 -5.38
C TYR A 69 -4.76 -14.00 -4.83
N GLY A 70 -4.60 -14.11 -3.51
CA GLY A 70 -3.80 -15.16 -2.85
C GLY A 70 -2.30 -14.95 -3.02
N VAL A 71 -1.77 -15.29 -4.19
CA VAL A 71 -0.35 -15.09 -4.56
C VAL A 71 -0.26 -14.46 -5.94
N LEU A 72 0.43 -13.32 -6.01
CA LEU A 72 0.71 -12.60 -7.25
C LEU A 72 2.20 -12.63 -7.57
N ARG A 73 2.52 -12.75 -8.86
CA ARG A 73 3.84 -12.38 -9.39
C ARG A 73 3.84 -10.88 -9.73
N PRO A 74 5.00 -10.20 -9.68
CA PRO A 74 5.14 -8.77 -9.95
C PRO A 74 4.48 -8.23 -11.23
N LEU A 75 4.39 -9.02 -12.30
CA LEU A 75 3.78 -8.65 -13.59
C LEU A 75 2.37 -9.22 -13.80
N ASP A 76 1.79 -9.91 -12.82
CA ASP A 76 0.39 -10.36 -12.93
C ASP A 76 -0.55 -9.16 -12.88
N THR A 77 -1.54 -9.15 -13.77
CA THR A 77 -2.44 -8.02 -13.99
C THR A 77 -3.55 -8.00 -12.95
N ILE A 78 -3.60 -6.95 -12.12
CA ILE A 78 -4.62 -6.76 -11.08
C ILE A 78 -5.50 -5.55 -11.36
N GLN A 79 -6.75 -5.61 -10.89
CA GLN A 79 -7.70 -4.52 -10.91
C GLN A 79 -7.60 -3.69 -9.61
N PRO A 80 -8.01 -2.40 -9.62
CA PRO A 80 -8.06 -1.62 -8.39
C PRO A 80 -9.13 -2.17 -7.44
N TYR A 81 -8.71 -2.57 -6.25
CA TYR A 81 -9.58 -3.03 -5.16
C TYR A 81 -9.13 -2.44 -3.83
N ARG A 82 -9.91 -2.64 -2.76
CA ARG A 82 -9.43 -2.42 -1.39
C ARG A 82 -9.91 -3.51 -0.44
N LEU A 83 -8.98 -4.38 -0.07
CA LEU A 83 -9.13 -5.45 0.91
C LEU A 83 -7.79 -5.59 1.64
N GLU A 84 -7.82 -5.79 2.96
CA GLU A 84 -6.64 -6.03 3.79
C GLU A 84 -6.73 -7.44 4.40
N MET A 85 -5.62 -8.11 4.68
CA MET A 85 -5.64 -9.49 5.20
C MET A 85 -6.30 -9.59 6.60
N ALA A 86 -6.22 -8.53 7.42
CA ALA A 86 -6.93 -8.42 8.69
C ALA A 86 -8.46 -8.12 8.58
N SER A 87 -9.04 -8.06 7.37
CA SER A 87 -10.46 -7.74 7.16
C SER A 87 -11.38 -8.83 7.71
N LYS A 88 -12.48 -8.43 8.36
CA LYS A 88 -13.46 -9.33 8.98
C LYS A 88 -14.74 -9.41 8.16
N ASN A 89 -15.44 -10.53 8.25
CA ASN A 89 -16.74 -10.78 7.60
C ASN A 89 -16.71 -10.59 6.07
N VAL A 90 -15.55 -10.83 5.44
CA VAL A 90 -15.34 -10.79 3.98
C VAL A 90 -16.02 -11.99 3.30
N LEU A 91 -15.92 -13.14 3.95
CA LEU A 91 -16.49 -14.43 3.51
C LEU A 91 -17.61 -14.85 4.47
N SER A 92 -18.56 -15.64 3.97
CA SER A 92 -19.64 -16.17 4.78
C SER A 92 -19.15 -17.20 5.80
N SER A 93 -19.98 -17.48 6.82
CA SER A 93 -19.69 -18.53 7.80
C SER A 93 -19.51 -19.92 7.19
N LYS A 94 -20.00 -20.17 5.97
CA LYS A 94 -19.84 -21.44 5.25
C LYS A 94 -18.49 -21.51 4.53
N GLU A 95 -18.05 -20.40 3.95
CA GLU A 95 -16.75 -20.30 3.24
C GLU A 95 -15.57 -20.27 4.22
N MET A 96 -15.80 -19.80 5.46
CA MET A 96 -14.82 -19.81 6.56
C MET A 96 -14.70 -21.18 7.26
N MET A 97 -14.96 -22.29 6.56
CA MET A 97 -14.85 -23.66 7.07
C MET A 97 -13.85 -24.46 6.23
N ASP A 98 -12.95 -25.17 6.90
CA ASP A 98 -12.09 -26.21 6.34
C ASP A 98 -12.46 -27.55 6.99
N GLY A 99 -13.21 -28.37 6.27
CA GLY A 99 -13.96 -29.49 6.86
C GLY A 99 -14.86 -29.02 8.01
N ASP A 100 -14.75 -29.68 9.16
CA ASP A 100 -15.45 -29.30 10.39
C ASP A 100 -14.75 -28.16 11.18
N THR A 101 -13.59 -27.67 10.70
CA THR A 101 -12.80 -26.64 11.39
C THR A 101 -13.16 -25.23 10.92
N LYS A 102 -13.53 -24.35 11.85
CA LYS A 102 -13.75 -22.94 11.54
C LYS A 102 -12.44 -22.15 11.48
N LEU A 103 -12.18 -21.54 10.33
CA LEU A 103 -11.06 -20.65 10.06
C LEU A 103 -11.24 -19.32 10.82
N LYS A 104 -10.14 -18.72 11.31
CA LYS A 104 -10.20 -17.56 12.22
C LYS A 104 -9.96 -16.22 11.50
N SER A 105 -9.32 -16.26 10.34
CA SER A 105 -8.89 -15.11 9.56
C SER A 105 -8.85 -15.44 8.06
N LEU A 106 -8.80 -14.39 7.22
CA LEU A 106 -8.61 -14.53 5.77
C LEU A 106 -7.22 -15.11 5.43
N ALA A 107 -6.22 -14.93 6.29
CA ALA A 107 -4.91 -15.57 6.15
C ALA A 107 -4.99 -17.09 6.32
N ASP A 108 -5.78 -17.58 7.30
CA ASP A 108 -6.00 -19.03 7.47
C ASP A 108 -6.70 -19.62 6.22
N TRP A 109 -7.67 -18.89 5.66
CA TRP A 109 -8.40 -19.29 4.46
C TRP A 109 -7.49 -19.40 3.22
N TRP A 110 -6.59 -18.44 3.03
CA TRP A 110 -5.59 -18.48 1.95
C TRP A 110 -4.46 -19.48 2.20
N SER A 111 -4.25 -19.94 3.45
CA SER A 111 -3.04 -20.65 3.88
C SER A 111 -2.71 -21.87 3.03
N ALA A 112 -3.70 -22.72 2.72
CA ALA A 112 -3.51 -23.91 1.90
C ALA A 112 -3.08 -23.57 0.46
N VAL A 113 -3.75 -22.62 -0.18
CA VAL A 113 -3.48 -22.21 -1.57
C VAL A 113 -2.13 -21.50 -1.68
N VAL A 114 -1.85 -20.55 -0.78
CA VAL A 114 -0.59 -19.79 -0.75
C VAL A 114 0.58 -20.73 -0.49
N THR A 115 0.49 -21.60 0.51
CA THR A 115 1.57 -22.54 0.83
C THR A 115 1.78 -23.53 -0.32
N SER A 116 0.72 -24.11 -0.89
CA SER A 116 0.84 -25.03 -2.04
C SER A 116 1.48 -24.36 -3.26
N SER A 117 1.09 -23.12 -3.59
CA SER A 117 1.67 -22.37 -4.71
C SER A 117 3.18 -22.14 -4.51
N LEU A 118 3.60 -21.78 -3.30
CA LEU A 118 5.02 -21.57 -2.98
C LEU A 118 5.79 -22.89 -2.98
N SER A 119 5.21 -23.97 -2.43
CA SER A 119 5.81 -25.31 -2.43
C SER A 119 6.09 -25.82 -3.84
N SER A 120 5.11 -25.73 -4.76
CA SER A 120 5.29 -26.19 -6.14
C SER A 120 6.37 -25.43 -6.92
N GLU A 121 6.62 -24.16 -6.60
CA GLU A 121 7.73 -23.39 -7.18
C GLU A 121 9.08 -23.74 -6.56
N LEU A 122 9.12 -24.00 -5.25
CA LEU A 122 10.33 -24.43 -4.54
C LEU A 122 10.75 -25.86 -4.94
N GLU A 123 9.80 -26.72 -5.28
CA GLU A 123 10.07 -28.06 -5.82
C GLU A 123 10.69 -28.03 -7.23
N GLN A 124 10.45 -26.98 -8.00
CA GLN A 124 11.05 -26.76 -9.33
C GLN A 124 12.47 -26.16 -9.26
N LYS A 125 12.98 -25.81 -8.07
CA LYS A 125 14.35 -25.33 -7.90
C LYS A 125 15.32 -26.51 -7.84
N GLU A 126 16.27 -26.54 -8.78
CA GLU A 126 17.40 -27.50 -8.79
C GLU A 126 18.47 -27.17 -7.73
N ASN A 127 18.50 -25.92 -7.25
CA ASN A 127 19.43 -25.39 -6.25
C ASN A 127 18.81 -25.39 -4.84
N GLU A 128 19.51 -24.79 -3.86
CA GLU A 128 18.98 -24.58 -2.50
C GLU A 128 17.59 -23.92 -2.51
N LYS A 129 16.65 -24.54 -1.80
CA LYS A 129 15.28 -24.04 -1.61
C LYS A 129 15.28 -22.95 -0.54
N ILE A 130 15.39 -21.69 -0.93
CA ILE A 130 15.39 -20.55 0.01
C ILE A 130 14.12 -19.71 -0.19
N LEU A 131 13.35 -19.50 0.88
CA LEU A 131 12.20 -18.61 0.89
C LEU A 131 12.42 -17.48 1.89
N VAL A 132 12.71 -16.28 1.36
CA VAL A 132 12.97 -15.07 2.16
C VAL A 132 11.67 -14.35 2.47
N ASN A 133 11.19 -14.44 3.72
CA ASN A 133 10.02 -13.73 4.18
C ASN A 133 10.34 -12.24 4.45
N LEU A 134 9.95 -11.41 3.47
CA LEU A 134 9.94 -9.95 3.55
C LEU A 134 8.53 -9.37 3.79
N ALA A 135 7.51 -10.19 4.06
CA ALA A 135 6.16 -9.72 4.33
C ALA A 135 5.99 -9.23 5.79
N SER A 136 4.84 -8.62 6.09
CA SER A 136 4.38 -8.44 7.48
C SER A 136 3.83 -9.73 8.04
N ASP A 137 3.91 -9.91 9.36
CA ASP A 137 3.33 -11.06 10.06
C ASP A 137 1.85 -11.30 9.69
N GLU A 138 1.07 -10.23 9.50
CA GLU A 138 -0.33 -10.25 9.03
C GLU A 138 -0.54 -10.94 7.66
N TYR A 139 0.46 -10.88 6.78
CA TYR A 139 0.40 -11.45 5.43
C TYR A 139 1.17 -12.79 5.37
N SER A 140 2.34 -12.90 6.02
CA SER A 140 3.09 -14.16 6.07
C SER A 140 2.42 -15.23 6.94
N SER A 141 1.41 -14.90 7.75
CA SER A 141 0.59 -15.91 8.43
C SER A 141 -0.25 -16.76 7.47
N ALA A 142 -0.37 -16.37 6.19
CA ALA A 142 -0.91 -17.22 5.12
C ALA A 142 0.14 -18.21 4.56
N VAL A 143 1.34 -18.32 5.14
CA VAL A 143 2.35 -19.32 4.78
C VAL A 143 2.54 -20.28 5.95
N THR A 144 2.17 -21.55 5.77
CA THR A 144 2.47 -22.60 6.73
C THR A 144 3.89 -23.10 6.49
N SER A 145 4.87 -22.46 7.14
CA SER A 145 6.30 -22.74 6.92
C SER A 145 6.71 -24.20 7.19
N SER A 146 6.02 -24.89 8.10
CA SER A 146 6.20 -26.32 8.37
C SER A 146 5.65 -27.27 7.30
N SER A 147 4.94 -26.75 6.29
CA SER A 147 4.37 -27.50 5.17
C SER A 147 5.02 -27.12 3.82
N LEU A 148 6.14 -26.38 3.87
CA LEU A 148 7.01 -26.17 2.73
C LEU A 148 7.82 -27.45 2.43
N PRO A 149 8.36 -27.61 1.20
CA PRO A 149 9.06 -28.83 0.80
C PRO A 149 10.29 -29.10 1.68
N GLU A 150 10.64 -30.37 1.85
CA GLU A 150 11.82 -30.75 2.62
C GLU A 150 13.09 -30.07 2.09
N GLY A 151 13.96 -29.64 3.02
CA GLY A 151 15.16 -28.85 2.76
C GLY A 151 14.92 -27.33 2.57
N THR A 152 13.67 -26.84 2.64
CA THR A 152 13.41 -25.40 2.49
C THR A 152 13.91 -24.57 3.66
N GLN A 153 14.83 -23.65 3.40
CA GLN A 153 15.27 -22.60 4.32
C GLN A 153 14.28 -21.44 4.30
N TYR A 154 13.41 -21.36 5.32
CA TYR A 154 12.48 -20.25 5.51
C TYR A 154 13.11 -19.16 6.40
N ILE A 155 13.43 -18.02 5.79
CA ILE A 155 14.26 -16.96 6.42
C ILE A 155 13.42 -15.73 6.66
N LYS A 156 13.14 -15.41 7.93
CA LYS A 156 12.42 -14.21 8.34
C LYS A 156 13.37 -13.02 8.49
N VAL A 157 13.14 -11.95 7.72
CA VAL A 157 13.95 -10.73 7.82
C VAL A 157 13.23 -9.67 8.66
N VAL A 158 13.89 -9.21 9.73
CA VAL A 158 13.37 -8.22 10.67
C VAL A 158 14.16 -6.92 10.53
N PHE A 159 13.46 -5.82 10.28
CA PHE A 159 14.07 -4.49 10.14
C PHE A 159 13.74 -3.60 11.35
N GLN A 160 14.77 -3.04 11.96
CA GLN A 160 14.68 -2.20 13.16
C GLN A 160 15.11 -0.75 12.88
N THR A 161 14.95 0.12 13.86
CA THR A 161 15.58 1.44 13.91
C THR A 161 15.92 1.75 15.36
N GLY A 162 17.18 1.61 15.75
CA GLY A 162 17.67 1.70 17.13
C GLY A 162 16.95 0.71 18.05
N GLY A 163 17.11 -0.57 17.77
CA GLY A 163 16.63 -1.72 18.56
C GLY A 163 15.11 -1.96 18.52
N LYS A 164 14.35 -1.26 17.67
CA LYS A 164 12.87 -1.33 17.64
C LYS A 164 12.32 -1.38 16.21
N VAL A 165 11.35 -2.26 15.95
CA VAL A 165 10.66 -2.35 14.65
C VAL A 165 9.73 -1.14 14.46
N ALA A 166 10.20 -0.12 13.74
CA ALA A 166 9.40 1.04 13.36
C ALA A 166 8.63 0.73 12.06
N SER A 167 7.31 0.62 12.13
CA SER A 167 6.47 0.06 11.05
C SER A 167 6.69 0.69 9.66
N VAL A 168 6.83 2.02 9.57
CA VAL A 168 7.08 2.72 8.30
C VAL A 168 8.46 2.39 7.73
N HIS A 169 9.51 2.40 8.56
CA HIS A 169 10.87 2.06 8.13
C HIS A 169 10.98 0.58 7.77
N ALA A 170 10.41 -0.32 8.57
CA ALA A 170 10.41 -1.75 8.28
C ALA A 170 9.66 -2.08 6.98
N LYS A 171 8.51 -1.44 6.72
CA LYS A 171 7.82 -1.55 5.42
C LYS A 171 8.70 -1.06 4.26
N ARG A 172 9.40 0.07 4.42
CA ARG A 172 10.34 0.58 3.41
C ARG A 172 11.52 -0.38 3.15
N ALA A 173 12.16 -0.85 4.21
CA ALA A 173 13.35 -1.70 4.15
C ALA A 173 13.10 -3.06 3.47
N ARG A 174 11.89 -3.62 3.61
CA ARG A 174 11.46 -4.82 2.86
C ARG A 174 11.51 -4.62 1.34
N GLY A 175 11.05 -3.45 0.86
CA GLY A 175 11.15 -3.09 -0.55
C GLY A 175 12.58 -2.86 -1.03
N LEU A 176 13.41 -2.22 -0.19
CA LEU A 176 14.84 -2.06 -0.44
C LEU A 176 15.55 -3.42 -0.53
N MET A 177 15.25 -4.36 0.37
CA MET A 177 15.83 -5.71 0.37
C MET A 177 15.42 -6.51 -0.86
N ALA A 178 14.13 -6.49 -1.24
CA ALA A 178 13.66 -7.14 -2.47
C ALA A 178 14.36 -6.58 -3.72
N ARG A 179 14.58 -5.26 -3.77
CA ARG A 179 15.36 -4.60 -4.84
C ARG A 179 16.83 -5.02 -4.80
N TYR A 180 17.47 -4.97 -3.64
CA TYR A 180 18.87 -5.35 -3.43
C TYR A 180 19.16 -6.79 -3.89
N ILE A 181 18.30 -7.74 -3.51
CA ILE A 181 18.37 -9.14 -3.92
C ILE A 181 18.39 -9.28 -5.45
N ALA A 182 17.51 -8.54 -6.14
CA ALA A 182 17.46 -8.56 -7.60
C ALA A 182 18.66 -7.85 -8.25
N GLU A 183 19.06 -6.68 -7.75
CA GLU A 183 20.18 -5.89 -8.29
C GLU A 183 21.54 -6.57 -8.14
N HIS A 184 21.74 -7.32 -7.06
CA HIS A 184 22.97 -8.07 -6.80
C HIS A 184 22.87 -9.56 -7.18
N ASN A 185 21.75 -9.98 -7.77
CA ASN A 185 21.46 -11.36 -8.14
C ASN A 185 21.72 -12.36 -6.99
N VAL A 186 21.29 -12.03 -5.77
CA VAL A 186 21.55 -12.85 -4.57
C VAL A 186 20.94 -14.24 -4.74
N GLN A 187 21.75 -15.28 -4.53
CA GLN A 187 21.35 -16.69 -4.65
C GLN A 187 21.34 -17.46 -3.31
N ASP A 188 22.00 -16.92 -2.28
CA ASP A 188 22.24 -17.64 -1.03
C ASP A 188 22.01 -16.74 0.21
N VAL A 189 22.01 -17.37 1.39
CA VAL A 189 21.83 -16.68 2.68
C VAL A 189 22.98 -15.71 2.99
N LYS A 190 24.19 -15.98 2.49
CA LYS A 190 25.38 -15.16 2.74
C LYS A 190 25.27 -13.81 2.01
N GLY A 191 24.74 -13.78 0.79
CA GLY A 191 24.46 -12.57 0.04
C GLY A 191 23.39 -11.70 0.71
N LEU A 192 22.36 -12.30 1.35
CA LEU A 192 21.36 -11.54 2.12
C LEU A 192 21.99 -10.72 3.25
N LYS A 193 23.01 -11.26 3.93
CA LYS A 193 23.72 -10.60 5.04
C LYS A 193 24.45 -9.32 4.62
N GLY A 194 24.73 -9.15 3.32
CA GLY A 194 25.40 -7.97 2.76
C GLY A 194 24.52 -6.74 2.58
N PHE A 195 23.22 -6.80 2.89
CA PHE A 195 22.30 -5.66 2.75
C PHE A 195 22.65 -4.48 3.67
N ASP A 196 22.95 -3.33 3.07
CA ASP A 196 23.45 -2.12 3.73
C ASP A 196 22.67 -0.82 3.40
N LEU A 197 21.64 -0.91 2.55
CA LEU A 197 20.91 0.26 2.04
C LEU A 197 20.28 1.10 3.17
N GLU A 198 20.31 2.43 3.02
CA GLU A 198 19.80 3.40 4.01
C GLU A 198 20.34 3.23 5.45
N GLY A 199 21.59 2.76 5.59
CA GLY A 199 22.28 2.62 6.87
C GLY A 199 21.80 1.44 7.71
N TYR A 200 21.08 0.49 7.10
CA TYR A 200 20.84 -0.82 7.70
C TYR A 200 22.14 -1.62 7.78
N SER A 201 22.24 -2.50 8.76
CA SER A 201 23.32 -3.47 8.90
C SER A 201 22.82 -4.69 9.67
N LEU A 202 23.33 -5.88 9.36
CA LEU A 202 23.02 -7.07 10.15
C LEU A 202 23.51 -6.87 11.60
N LYS A 203 22.63 -7.13 12.58
CA LYS A 203 22.93 -7.05 14.02
C LYS A 203 22.78 -8.38 14.75
N GLU A 204 21.88 -9.24 14.30
CA GLU A 204 21.59 -10.52 14.94
C GLU A 204 21.19 -11.54 13.87
N GLU A 205 21.68 -12.77 14.00
CA GLU A 205 21.26 -13.91 13.20
C GLU A 205 21.14 -15.17 14.06
N GLY A 206 20.27 -16.09 13.66
CA GLY A 206 20.08 -17.37 14.35
C GLY A 206 18.63 -17.85 14.25
N LYS A 207 18.26 -18.84 15.07
CA LYS A 207 16.90 -19.39 15.10
C LYS A 207 16.05 -18.76 16.20
N LYS A 208 14.81 -18.37 15.88
CA LYS A 208 13.79 -17.93 16.86
C LYS A 208 12.51 -18.73 16.64
N LYS A 209 12.07 -19.47 17.68
CA LYS A 209 10.93 -20.40 17.62
C LYS A 209 11.01 -21.42 16.47
N GLY A 210 12.23 -21.84 16.11
CA GLY A 210 12.50 -22.79 15.02
C GLY A 210 12.76 -22.14 13.64
N GLU A 211 12.27 -20.92 13.40
CA GLU A 211 12.50 -20.19 12.15
C GLU A 211 13.89 -19.55 12.12
N ASP A 212 14.55 -19.52 10.95
CA ASP A 212 15.78 -18.75 10.75
C ASP A 212 15.45 -17.25 10.63
N VAL A 213 16.17 -16.41 11.38
CA VAL A 213 15.92 -14.98 11.46
C VAL A 213 17.20 -14.19 11.19
N LEU A 214 17.09 -13.19 10.32
CA LEU A 214 18.10 -12.15 10.12
C LEU A 214 17.54 -10.81 10.61
N VAL A 215 18.22 -10.14 11.54
CA VAL A 215 17.82 -8.84 12.07
C VAL A 215 18.76 -7.76 11.55
N PHE A 216 18.22 -6.84 10.78
CA PHE A 216 18.91 -5.64 10.32
C PHE A 216 18.46 -4.43 11.13
N ASP A 217 19.39 -3.68 11.70
CA ASP A 217 19.10 -2.41 12.39
C ASP A 217 19.83 -1.25 11.73
N ARG A 218 19.25 -0.06 11.85
CA ARG A 218 19.85 1.21 11.48
C ARG A 218 19.75 2.19 12.64
N GLU A 219 20.66 3.14 12.70
CA GLU A 219 20.60 4.17 13.72
C GLU A 219 19.32 5.02 13.62
N LYS A 220 18.86 5.54 14.76
CA LYS A 220 17.87 6.63 14.72
C LYS A 220 18.60 7.89 14.27
N PRO A 221 18.12 8.61 13.24
CA PRO A 221 18.61 9.95 13.02
C PRO A 221 18.40 10.77 14.31
N PRO A 222 19.37 11.60 14.72
CA PRO A 222 19.24 12.40 15.93
C PRO A 222 17.96 13.24 15.84
N PRO A 223 17.22 13.42 16.97
CA PRO A 223 16.00 14.20 16.95
C PRO A 223 16.31 15.59 16.41
N LYS A 224 15.58 16.02 15.36
CA LYS A 224 15.77 17.35 14.77
C LYS A 224 15.69 18.39 15.89
N ALA A 225 16.76 19.16 16.06
CA ALA A 225 16.83 20.21 17.05
C ALA A 225 15.57 21.09 16.93
N THR A 226 14.77 21.11 18.00
CA THR A 226 13.54 21.89 18.04
C THR A 226 13.92 23.35 17.94
N ALA A 227 13.56 23.98 16.81
CA ALA A 227 13.78 25.40 16.61
C ALA A 227 13.22 26.17 17.82
N ALA A 228 14.10 26.90 18.51
CA ALA A 228 13.78 27.49 19.80
C ALA A 228 12.50 28.34 19.68
N LYS A 229 11.55 28.05 20.58
CA LYS A 229 10.24 28.71 20.65
C LYS A 229 10.49 30.21 20.87
N LYS A 230 10.43 31.03 19.82
CA LYS A 230 10.61 32.49 19.93
C LYS A 230 9.63 33.01 20.97
N THR A 231 10.16 33.50 22.09
CA THR A 231 9.38 34.17 23.13
C THR A 231 8.68 35.36 22.53
N LYS A 232 7.36 35.43 22.75
CA LYS A 232 6.51 36.48 22.19
C LYS A 232 6.77 37.76 23.00
N ALA A 233 7.47 38.71 22.40
CA ALA A 233 7.73 40.00 23.03
C ALA A 233 6.40 40.76 23.29
N GLU A 234 6.32 41.36 24.46
CA GLU A 234 5.20 42.20 24.91
C GLU A 234 5.25 43.57 24.21
N PRO A 235 4.12 44.14 23.75
CA PRO A 235 4.15 45.44 23.08
C PRO A 235 4.32 46.58 24.09
N ALA A 236 5.35 47.40 23.88
CA ALA A 236 5.63 48.56 24.73
C ALA A 236 4.50 49.60 24.71
N LYS A 237 4.15 50.14 25.89
CA LYS A 237 3.18 51.23 26.04
C LYS A 237 3.82 52.55 25.58
N THR A 238 3.28 53.17 24.54
CA THR A 238 3.64 54.55 24.15
C THR A 238 2.65 55.52 24.77
N ALA A 239 3.14 56.46 25.60
CA ALA A 239 2.34 57.55 26.12
C ALA A 239 2.02 58.57 25.01
N LYS A 240 0.81 59.17 25.05
CA LYS A 240 0.46 60.35 24.26
C LYS A 240 -0.04 61.47 25.17
N THR A 241 0.65 62.60 25.11
CA THR A 241 0.33 63.82 25.87
C THR A 241 -0.82 64.60 25.22
N THR A 242 -1.49 65.40 26.05
CA THR A 242 -2.73 66.13 25.80
C THR A 242 -2.67 67.27 24.78
N THR A 243 -3.75 67.47 24.03
CA THR A 243 -4.53 68.72 24.03
C THR A 243 -5.94 68.42 23.49
N GLY A 244 -6.96 69.20 23.88
CA GLY A 244 -8.36 68.85 23.61
C GLY A 244 -9.18 69.99 23.02
N ALA A 245 -10.31 69.62 22.41
CA ALA A 245 -11.43 70.51 22.10
C ALA A 245 -12.75 69.71 22.12
N LYS A 246 -13.82 70.32 22.65
CA LYS A 246 -15.19 69.75 22.63
C LYS A 246 -15.83 69.95 21.25
N ILE A 247 -16.78 69.08 20.88
CA ILE A 247 -18.19 69.45 20.56
C ILE A 247 -19.05 68.18 20.32
N LYS A 248 -20.37 68.35 20.30
CA LYS A 248 -21.44 67.37 20.61
C LYS A 248 -21.99 66.58 19.40
N THR A 249 -22.75 65.51 19.70
CA THR A 249 -23.95 64.98 18.96
C THR A 249 -23.72 64.44 17.52
N THR A 250 -24.48 63.50 16.94
CA THR A 250 -25.64 62.62 17.26
C THR A 250 -25.37 61.26 16.59
N GLY A 251 -25.71 60.07 17.11
CA GLY A 251 -27.09 59.54 17.13
C GLY A 251 -27.62 59.09 15.76
N ALA A 252 -27.46 57.81 15.37
CA ALA A 252 -28.43 57.04 14.54
C ALA A 252 -28.02 55.56 14.33
N ARG A 253 -29.03 54.67 14.34
CA ARG A 253 -28.93 53.20 14.16
C ARG A 253 -29.83 52.79 12.99
N LYS A 254 -29.31 52.07 11.97
CA LYS A 254 -30.07 51.31 10.94
C LYS A 254 -29.11 50.30 10.31
N LYS A 255 -29.30 48.99 10.49
CA LYS A 255 -30.27 48.05 9.89
C LYS A 255 -29.87 47.57 8.49
N ALA A 256 -29.85 46.24 8.34
CA ALA A 256 -29.52 45.51 7.12
C ALA A 256 -30.61 45.56 6.05
N VAL A 257 -30.21 45.35 4.79
CA VAL A 257 -31.07 44.87 3.69
C VAL A 257 -30.25 43.94 2.79
N SER A 258 -30.75 42.73 2.56
CA SER A 258 -30.45 41.92 1.36
C SER A 258 -31.69 41.94 0.46
N PRO A 259 -31.54 41.83 -0.87
CA PRO A 259 -32.62 41.20 -1.63
C PRO A 259 -32.20 40.31 -2.81
N LYS A 260 -32.89 39.15 -2.85
CA LYS A 260 -33.53 38.49 -4.01
C LYS A 260 -32.71 37.80 -5.12
N LYS A 261 -33.00 36.48 -5.20
CA LYS A 261 -33.29 35.70 -6.42
C LYS A 261 -33.75 36.52 -7.63
N ARG A 262 -33.37 36.03 -8.83
CA ARG A 262 -34.27 35.97 -9.99
C ARG A 262 -34.25 34.55 -10.56
N GLU A 263 -35.43 33.94 -10.66
CA GLU A 263 -35.73 32.97 -11.72
C GLU A 263 -36.01 33.74 -13.00
N ASN A 264 -35.79 33.13 -14.17
CA ASN A 264 -36.73 33.27 -15.27
C ASN A 264 -36.69 32.03 -16.18
N ASP A 265 -37.82 31.83 -16.83
CA ASP A 265 -38.23 30.63 -17.58
C ASP A 265 -38.26 30.92 -19.10
N SER A 266 -38.17 29.88 -19.93
CA SER A 266 -38.78 29.81 -21.29
C SER A 266 -38.44 28.51 -22.04
N SER A 267 -39.50 27.77 -22.41
CA SER A 267 -39.58 26.76 -23.49
C SER A 267 -39.37 27.39 -24.89
N GLU A 268 -39.08 26.70 -26.01
CA GLU A 268 -39.87 25.77 -26.87
C GLU A 268 -38.96 25.37 -28.08
N GLU A 269 -39.35 24.60 -29.10
CA GLU A 269 -39.86 23.21 -29.20
C GLU A 269 -39.59 22.74 -30.68
N THR A 270 -39.97 21.52 -31.07
CA THR A 270 -39.94 20.92 -32.43
C THR A 270 -38.53 20.52 -32.93
N GLY A 271 -38.35 19.46 -33.73
CA GLY A 271 -39.27 18.40 -34.15
C GLY A 271 -38.85 17.79 -35.49
N THR A 272 -38.68 16.46 -35.58
CA THR A 272 -39.16 15.63 -36.72
C THR A 272 -38.90 14.13 -36.50
N LYS A 273 -39.88 13.30 -36.87
CA LYS A 273 -39.74 11.85 -37.05
C LYS A 273 -39.49 11.56 -38.53
N THR A 274 -38.56 10.67 -38.86
CA THR A 274 -38.57 10.00 -40.18
C THR A 274 -38.41 8.49 -40.02
N ARG A 275 -39.27 7.75 -40.72
CA ARG A 275 -39.38 6.29 -40.69
C ARG A 275 -39.07 5.75 -42.08
N ALA A 276 -38.12 4.84 -42.23
CA ALA A 276 -37.91 4.07 -43.45
C ALA A 276 -37.93 2.55 -43.15
N LYS A 277 -38.49 1.76 -44.08
CA LYS A 277 -38.63 0.29 -44.01
C LYS A 277 -37.70 -0.38 -45.03
N ARG A 278 -37.54 -1.71 -44.90
CA ARG A 278 -37.02 -2.68 -45.89
C ARG A 278 -35.49 -2.61 -46.11
N SER A 279 -34.81 -3.68 -46.53
CA SER A 279 -35.24 -5.01 -46.99
C SER A 279 -34.28 -6.13 -46.55
N ARG A 280 -34.79 -7.36 -46.57
CA ARG A 280 -34.06 -8.64 -46.49
C ARG A 280 -32.85 -8.69 -47.45
N LYS A 281 -31.81 -9.43 -47.05
CA LYS A 281 -31.49 -10.70 -47.71
C LYS A 281 -31.10 -11.73 -46.64
#